data_AF-R7LLC5-F1
#
_entry.id   AF-R7LLC5-F1
#
_cell.length_a   1.000
_cell.length_b   1.000
_cell.length_c   1.000
_cell.angle_alpha   90.00
_cell.angle_beta   90.00
_cell.angle_gamma   90.00
#
_symmetry.space_group_name_H-M   'P 1'
#
loop_
_entity.id
_entity.type
_entity.pdbx_description
1 polymer ?
#
loop_
_entity_poly.entity_id
_entity_poly.type
_entity_poly.pdbx_seq_one_letter_code
_entity_poly.pdbx_strand_id
1 'polypeptide(L)' 'MTDRRHQILILIAKGYNNKQIARKMGLSLANTRLQKWRMYCFLGKFIPQ' A
#
# COMPACT_ATOMS: atom_id res chain seq x y z
N MET A 1 -5.76 2.71 15.31
CA MET A 1 -5.49 2.20 13.95
C MET A 1 -4.04 2.50 13.60
N THR A 2 -3.24 1.48 13.32
CA THR A 2 -1.77 1.52 13.27
C THR A 2 -1.22 2.41 12.14
N ASP A 3 -0.38 3.39 12.50
CA ASP A 3 0.25 4.43 11.69
C ASP A 3 0.71 3.97 10.28
N ARG A 4 1.33 2.79 10.20
CA ARG A 4 1.87 2.23 8.95
C ARG A 4 0.83 1.94 7.88
N ARG A 5 -0.35 1.45 8.26
CA ARG A 5 -1.43 1.14 7.31
C ARG A 5 -1.96 2.42 6.66
N HIS A 6 -2.09 3.48 7.46
CA HIS A 6 -2.47 4.81 7.00
C HIS A 6 -1.42 5.42 6.07
N GLN A 7 -0.12 5.31 6.41
CA GLN A 7 0.96 5.77 5.54
C GLN A 7 0.98 5.05 4.19
N ILE A 8 0.82 3.73 4.17
CA ILE A 8 0.73 2.95 2.93
C ILE A 8 -0.46 3.42 2.09
N LEU A 9 -1.63 3.63 2.71
CA LEU A 9 -2.82 4.13 2.05
C LEU A 9 -2.59 5.51 1.41
N ILE A 10 -1.97 6.44 2.14
CA ILE A 10 -1.62 7.77 1.62
C ILE A 10 -0.67 7.66 0.42
N LEU A 11 0.32 6.77 0.48
CA LEU A 11 1.25 6.57 -0.64
C LEU A 11 0.55 5.97 -1.87
N ILE A 12 -0.37 5.02 -1.67
CA ILE A 12 -1.19 4.47 -2.75
C ILE A 12 -2.07 5.57 -3.35
N ALA A 13 -2.75 6.37 -2.52
CA ALA A 13 -3.60 7.48 -2.97
C ALA A 13 -2.83 8.56 -3.74
N LYS A 14 -1.56 8.77 -3.39
CA LYS A 14 -0.64 9.65 -4.13
C LYS A 14 -0.11 9.05 -5.44
N GLY A 15 -0.53 7.83 -5.82
CA GLY A 15 -0.13 7.18 -7.08
C GLY A 15 1.26 6.53 -7.05
N TYR A 16 1.83 6.27 -5.87
CA TYR A 16 3.15 5.67 -5.78
C TYR A 16 3.14 4.21 -6.27
N ASN A 17 4.18 3.83 -6.99
CA ASN A 17 4.36 2.44 -7.42
C ASN A 17 4.93 1.57 -6.29
N ASN A 18 4.81 0.25 -6.42
CA ASN A 18 5.20 -0.68 -5.36
C ASN A 18 6.68 -0.59 -4.97
N LYS A 19 7.57 -0.24 -5.92
CA LYS A 19 9.00 -0.03 -5.65
C LYS A 19 9.24 1.21 -4.78
N GLN A 20 8.56 2.31 -5.08
CA GLN A 20 8.67 3.54 -4.31
C GLN A 20 8.06 3.39 -2.91
N ILE A 21 6.92 2.71 -2.80
CA ILE A 21 6.29 2.41 -1.50
C ILE A 21 7.22 1.53 -0.67
N ALA A 22 7.77 0.45 -1.25
CA ALA A 22 8.74 -0.43 -0.59
C ALA A 22 9.93 0.35 -0.04
N ARG A 23 10.54 1.22 -0.87
CA ARG A 23 11.68 2.05 -0.50
C ARG A 23 11.35 3.05 0.62
N LYS A 24 10.19 3.71 0.56
CA LYS A 24 9.77 4.68 1.59
C LYS A 24 9.40 4.02 2.91
N MET A 25 8.84 2.82 2.87
CA MET A 25 8.39 2.10 4.06
C MET A 25 9.48 1.18 4.65
N GLY A 26 10.63 1.06 4.00
CA GLY A 26 11.66 0.08 4.38
C GLY A 26 11.18 -1.37 4.28
N LEU A 27 10.26 -1.65 3.34
CA LEU A 27 9.66 -2.97 3.14
C LEU A 27 10.22 -3.66 1.90
N SER A 28 10.14 -4.99 1.87
CA SER A 28 10.37 -5.75 0.64
C SER A 28 9.22 -5.54 -0.35
N LEU A 29 9.50 -5.79 -1.64
CA LEU A 29 8.49 -5.73 -2.69
C LEU A 29 7.33 -6.72 -2.46
N ALA A 30 7.66 -7.92 -1.96
CA ALA A 30 6.67 -8.93 -1.64
C ALA A 30 5.74 -8.48 -0.50
N ASN A 31 6.30 -7.92 0.58
CA ASN A 31 5.50 -7.36 1.67
C ASN A 31 4.64 -6.18 1.22
N THR A 32 5.17 -5.35 0.32
CA THR A 32 4.42 -4.21 -0.22
C THR A 32 3.21 -4.68 -1.03
N ARG A 33 3.38 -5.70 -1.90
CA ARG A 33 2.25 -6.31 -2.63
C ARG A 33 1.20 -6.88 -1.68
N LEU A 34 1.61 -7.63 -0.67
CA LEU A 34 0.70 -8.23 0.32
C LEU A 34 -0.07 -7.16 1.09
N GLN A 35 0.61 -6.11 1.57
CA GLN A 35 -0.03 -5.01 2.30
C GLN A 35 -1.00 -4.24 1.41
N LYS A 36 -0.63 -4.01 0.14
CA LYS A 36 -1.48 -3.36 -0.84
C LYS A 36 -2.74 -4.18 -1.12
N TRP A 37 -2.59 -5.48 -1.33
CA TRP A 37 -3.71 -6.42 -1.49
C TRP A 37 -4.63 -6.43 -0.26
N ARG A 38 -4.06 -6.50 0.96
CA ARG A 38 -4.83 -6.41 2.20
C ARG A 38 -5.60 -5.08 2.31
N MET A 39 -5.01 -3.97 1.88
CA MET A 39 -5.68 -2.67 1.82
C MET A 39 -6.83 -2.67 0.81
N TYR A 40 -6.63 -3.25 -0.37
CA TYR A 40 -7.71 -3.39 -1.37
C TYR A 40 -8.87 -4.23 -0.86
N CYS A 41 -8.58 -5.37 -0.22
CA CYS A 41 -9.62 -6.20 0.42
C CYS A 41 -10.32 -5.47 1.56
N PHE A 42 -9.57 -4.74 2.39
CA PHE A 42 -10.13 -3.97 3.51
C PHE A 42 -11.04 -2.82 3.04
N LEU A 43 -10.67 -2.14 1.95
CA LEU A 43 -11.45 -1.04 1.39
C LEU A 43 -12.60 -1.52 0.49
N GLY A 44 -12.64 -2.81 0.14
CA GLY A 44 -13.78 -3.47 -0.51
C GLY A 44 -14.15 -3.04 -1.93
N LYS A 45 -13.59 -1.96 -2.50
CA LYS A 45 -14.11 -1.37 -3.76
C LYS A 45 -13.09 -0.64 -4.66
N PHE A 46 -11.78 -0.77 -4.47
CA PHE A 46 -10.84 -0.10 -5.37
C PHE A 46 -10.39 -1.05 -6.49
N ILE A 47 -11.14 -1.05 -7.59
CA ILE A 47 -10.73 -1.66 -8.86
C ILE A 47 -9.53 -0.84 -9.37
N PRO A 48 -8.33 -1.40 -9.52
CA PRO A 48 -7.23 -0.69 -10.16
C PRO A 48 -7.58 -0.53 -11.65
N GLN A 49 -7.68 0.72 -12.11
CA GLN A 49 -7.55 1.07 -13.53
C GLN A 49 -6.07 1.04 -13.92
#